data_AF-A0A812ZH41-F1
#
_entry.id   AF-A0A812ZH41-F1
#
_cell.length_a   1.000
_cell.length_b   1.000
_cell.length_c   1.000
_cell.angle_alpha   90.00
_cell.angle_beta   90.00
_cell.angle_gamma   90.00
#
_symmetry.space_group_name_H-M   'P 1'
#
loop_
_entity.id
_entity.type
_entity.pdbx_description
1 polymer ?
#
loop_
_entity_poly.entity_id
_entity_poly.type
_entity_poly.pdbx_seq_one_letter_code
_entity_poly.pdbx_strand_id
1 'polypeptide(L)'
;MAAQAMDLLAQPWVRGPPAHRDELQSGDKVFLRQANRWEAGTIVGADAKSQTVHVQLASGVYALSLAESASLLQKAARLLIVAPGAGVKTLGARFRALGAEPGFQVEVAGRKGVLYDRYPECWDTGAGAPNLRTFGEDLVRMGIHRRADCLIFGSRGGQVVLPLMWSALGDEVPPSVVVNGGCAMQLPGPVVRWPHRAVTVMLLGGQDFFRGNLSAEEYMMRTCQCVGPSNTTTAFFYVPEMKHMPQDAVIQATLGCLVEAALDWSKGGLTAVMKHLGEAQEALIRIGFGGVLRFTTQSGWQEQRFGPQVPDRPPAPLSPRAPKPPRPPCPPGTAVSVLPVDLAVEDSPESHQRLAAQARQLAAARPISSSGDPVRSRLLEFADGQLAEAWAAEDDAPKSQPAPKAVMPQRMVGYPPGAGISVDRSQTRPRITYPGATQRPLQR
;
A
#
# COMPACT_ATOMS: atom_id res chain seq x y z
N MET A 1 17.48 -13.89 7.59
CA MET A 1 16.29 -13.27 6.96
C MET A 1 15.24 -14.29 6.54
N ALA A 2 15.53 -15.23 5.64
CA ALA A 2 14.50 -16.21 5.23
C ALA A 2 14.04 -17.15 6.37
N ALA A 3 14.91 -17.50 7.32
CA ALA A 3 14.51 -18.21 8.55
C ALA A 3 13.52 -17.41 9.43
N GLN A 4 13.67 -16.07 9.55
CA GLN A 4 12.77 -15.21 10.33
C GLN A 4 11.35 -15.13 9.72
N ALA A 5 11.23 -15.09 8.39
CA ALA A 5 9.93 -15.13 7.72
C ALA A 5 9.19 -16.46 8.00
N MET A 6 9.93 -17.54 8.22
CA MET A 6 9.39 -18.88 8.45
C MET A 6 9.06 -19.15 9.92
N ASP A 7 9.84 -18.60 10.85
CA ASP A 7 9.49 -18.59 12.28
C ASP A 7 8.19 -17.81 12.52
N LEU A 8 7.99 -16.70 11.81
CA LEU A 8 6.73 -15.94 11.85
C LEU A 8 5.52 -16.81 11.49
N LEU A 9 5.60 -17.68 10.47
CA LEU A 9 4.49 -18.56 10.06
C LEU A 9 4.17 -19.68 11.09
N ALA A 10 5.11 -20.00 11.99
CA ALA A 10 4.99 -21.08 12.95
C ALA A 10 4.47 -20.64 14.33
N GLN A 11 4.36 -19.35 14.60
CA GLN A 11 3.95 -18.83 15.92
C GLN A 11 2.42 -18.72 16.09
N PRO A 12 1.87 -19.04 17.27
CA PRO A 12 0.48 -18.76 17.59
C PRO A 12 0.21 -17.25 17.63
N TRP A 13 -0.77 -16.82 16.84
CA TRP A 13 -1.07 -15.41 16.59
C TRP A 13 -1.91 -14.80 17.72
N VAL A 14 -1.32 -13.93 18.54
CA VAL A 14 -2.00 -13.18 19.59
C VAL A 14 -1.84 -11.68 19.35
N ARG A 15 -2.95 -10.93 19.44
CA ARG A 15 -3.03 -9.47 19.39
C ARG A 15 -2.83 -8.96 20.81
N GLY A 16 -1.96 -7.97 21.03
CA GLY A 16 -1.63 -7.48 22.37
C GLY A 16 -1.49 -5.97 22.47
N PRO A 17 -2.13 -5.29 23.46
CA PRO A 17 -1.72 -3.98 23.93
C PRO A 17 -0.46 -4.13 24.85
N PRO A 18 0.05 -3.07 25.51
CA PRO A 18 1.50 -2.86 25.76
C PRO A 18 2.22 -4.09 26.28
N ALA A 19 3.42 -4.35 25.72
CA ALA A 19 4.29 -5.49 25.96
C ALA A 19 4.19 -6.10 27.37
N HIS A 20 3.17 -6.92 27.60
CA HIS A 20 3.17 -7.85 28.70
C HIS A 20 4.21 -8.92 28.37
N ARG A 21 4.95 -9.35 29.39
CA ARG A 21 6.05 -10.32 29.29
C ARG A 21 5.80 -11.46 28.30
N ASP A 22 4.57 -11.97 28.29
CA ASP A 22 4.18 -13.15 27.53
C ASP A 22 4.16 -12.93 26.01
N GLU A 23 4.38 -11.69 25.56
CA GLU A 23 4.37 -11.34 24.15
C GLU A 23 5.72 -10.90 23.60
N LEU A 24 6.74 -10.65 24.44
CA LEU A 24 8.06 -10.24 23.96
C LEU A 24 8.90 -11.48 23.63
N GLN A 25 9.24 -11.63 22.36
CA GLN A 25 10.01 -12.77 21.87
C GLN A 25 11.38 -12.34 21.36
N SER A 26 12.36 -13.24 21.43
CA SER A 26 13.67 -13.00 20.82
C SER A 26 13.51 -12.70 19.32
N GLY A 27 14.12 -11.61 18.86
CA GLY A 27 13.96 -11.07 17.52
C GLY A 27 12.92 -9.95 17.38
N ASP A 28 12.08 -9.71 18.40
CA ASP A 28 11.11 -8.59 18.34
C ASP A 28 11.83 -7.25 18.28
N LYS A 29 11.41 -6.41 17.33
CA LYS A 29 11.83 -5.00 17.27
C LYS A 29 11.11 -4.20 18.34
N VAL A 30 11.88 -3.54 19.19
CA VAL A 30 11.37 -2.72 20.29
C VAL A 30 12.07 -1.38 20.34
N PHE A 31 11.54 -0.49 21.15
CA PHE A 31 12.14 0.76 21.52
C PHE A 31 12.39 0.78 23.01
N LEU A 32 13.61 1.16 23.40
CA LEU A 32 13.94 1.41 24.80
C LEU A 32 14.00 2.91 25.05
N ARG A 33 13.19 3.39 26.00
CA ARG A 33 13.25 4.79 26.46
C ARG A 33 14.50 4.99 27.33
N GLN A 34 15.46 5.76 26.83
CA GLN A 34 16.65 6.19 27.57
C GLN A 34 16.74 7.72 27.61
N ALA A 35 16.88 8.31 28.81
CA ALA A 35 17.11 9.75 28.99
C ALA A 35 16.13 10.64 28.16
N ASN A 36 14.84 10.29 28.16
CA ASN A 36 13.77 10.95 27.38
C ASN A 36 13.89 10.84 25.85
N ARG A 37 14.68 9.91 25.33
CA ARG A 37 14.72 9.53 23.92
C ARG A 37 14.34 8.06 23.77
N TRP A 38 13.78 7.71 22.63
CA TRP A 38 13.55 6.32 22.27
C TRP A 38 14.71 5.84 21.41
N GLU A 39 15.35 4.75 21.80
CA GLU A 39 16.40 4.08 21.02
C GLU A 39 15.86 2.75 20.46
N ALA A 40 16.11 2.51 19.17
CA ALA A 40 15.69 1.29 18.50
C ALA A 40 16.51 0.10 19.01
N GLY A 41 15.83 -1.02 19.24
CA GLY A 41 16.41 -2.23 19.78
C GLY A 41 15.79 -3.51 19.26
N THR A 42 16.40 -4.63 19.62
CA THR A 42 15.86 -5.97 19.38
C THR A 42 15.91 -6.77 20.66
N ILE A 43 14.83 -7.46 21.00
CA ILE A 43 14.85 -8.42 22.11
C ILE A 43 15.81 -9.55 21.75
N VAL A 44 16.84 -9.79 22.56
CA VAL A 44 17.76 -10.92 22.32
C VAL A 44 17.43 -12.12 23.20
N GLY A 45 16.73 -11.91 24.31
CA GLY A 45 16.23 -12.98 25.16
C GLY A 45 15.40 -12.47 26.33
N ALA A 46 14.73 -13.39 27.01
CA ALA A 46 14.05 -13.14 28.27
C ALA A 46 14.43 -14.25 29.24
N ASP A 47 14.75 -13.90 30.48
CA ASP A 47 15.02 -14.88 31.53
C ASP A 47 13.82 -14.99 32.46
N ALA A 48 13.21 -16.17 32.42
CA ALA A 48 12.06 -16.49 33.25
C ALA A 48 12.40 -16.43 34.76
N LYS A 49 13.61 -16.84 35.15
CA LYS A 49 14.02 -16.94 36.55
C LYS A 49 14.34 -15.57 37.13
N SER A 50 15.12 -14.76 36.42
CA SER A 50 15.47 -13.41 36.90
C SER A 50 14.40 -12.36 36.60
N GLN A 51 13.33 -12.69 35.87
CA GLN A 51 12.27 -11.74 35.48
C GLN A 51 12.86 -10.55 34.72
N THR A 52 13.77 -10.83 33.78
CA THR A 52 14.42 -9.81 32.96
C THR A 52 14.20 -10.05 31.48
N VAL A 53 14.22 -8.96 30.72
CA VAL A 53 14.22 -8.91 29.26
C VAL A 53 15.52 -8.27 28.81
N HIS A 54 16.22 -8.92 27.90
CA HIS A 54 17.47 -8.43 27.33
C HIS A 54 17.21 -7.77 25.98
N VAL A 55 17.60 -6.50 25.86
CA VAL A 55 17.40 -5.69 24.66
C VAL A 55 18.76 -5.29 24.10
N GLN A 56 19.03 -5.68 22.86
CA GLN A 56 20.19 -5.22 22.10
C GLN A 56 19.84 -3.88 21.45
N LEU A 57 20.54 -2.83 21.87
CA LEU A 57 20.59 -1.52 21.24
C LEU A 57 21.89 -1.34 20.45
N ALA A 58 22.03 -0.23 19.72
CA ALA A 58 23.30 0.12 19.09
C ALA A 58 24.40 0.42 20.13
N SER A 59 23.99 0.95 21.29
CA SER A 59 24.85 1.28 22.43
C SER A 59 25.28 0.08 23.29
N GLY A 60 24.62 -1.07 23.18
CA GLY A 60 24.95 -2.28 23.96
C GLY A 60 23.74 -3.17 24.24
N VAL A 61 23.93 -4.18 25.10
CA VAL A 61 22.84 -5.04 25.60
C VAL A 61 22.41 -4.57 26.98
N TYR A 62 21.10 -4.36 27.13
CA TYR A 62 20.49 -3.89 28.37
C TYR A 62 19.61 -4.98 28.94
N ALA A 63 19.77 -5.29 30.22
CA ALA A 63 18.85 -6.14 30.97
C ALA A 63 17.85 -5.23 31.70
N LEU A 64 16.57 -5.39 31.40
CA LEU A 64 15.48 -4.66 32.02
C LEU A 64 14.68 -5.63 32.87
N SER A 65 14.33 -5.27 34.10
CA SER A 65 13.30 -5.99 34.83
C SER A 65 11.97 -5.93 34.07
N LEU A 66 11.03 -6.85 34.35
CA LEU A 66 9.71 -6.81 33.71
C LEU A 66 8.92 -5.51 33.97
N ALA A 67 9.08 -4.93 35.16
CA ALA A 67 8.45 -3.67 35.51
C ALA A 67 9.03 -2.52 34.68
N GLU A 68 10.35 -2.50 34.50
CA GLU A 68 11.02 -1.55 33.61
C GLU A 68 10.62 -1.80 32.16
N SER A 69 10.56 -3.05 31.68
CA SER A 69 10.21 -3.34 30.31
C SER A 69 8.79 -2.86 29.96
N ALA A 70 7.82 -2.99 30.87
CA ALA A 70 6.46 -2.53 30.63
C ALA A 70 6.34 -0.99 30.47
N SER A 71 7.26 -0.23 31.06
CA SER A 71 7.25 1.25 31.05
C SER A 71 8.25 1.87 30.08
N LEU A 72 9.35 1.17 29.82
CA LEU A 72 10.47 1.63 29.00
C LEU A 72 10.52 0.96 27.65
N LEU A 73 9.79 -0.15 27.41
CA LEU A 73 9.70 -0.77 26.10
C LEU A 73 8.40 -0.45 25.38
N GLN A 74 8.54 -0.14 24.09
CA GLN A 74 7.42 -0.07 23.16
C GLN A 74 7.74 -0.96 21.96
N LYS A 75 6.80 -1.82 21.54
CA LYS A 75 6.95 -2.58 20.29
C LYS A 75 6.81 -1.64 19.10
N ALA A 76 7.58 -1.88 18.04
CA ALA A 76 7.35 -1.20 16.77
C ALA A 76 5.95 -1.57 16.24
N ALA A 77 5.22 -0.60 15.70
CA ALA A 77 3.89 -0.85 15.16
C ALA A 77 4.00 -1.70 13.88
N ARG A 78 3.19 -2.76 13.81
CA ARG A 78 3.15 -3.68 12.67
C ARG A 78 2.24 -3.13 11.59
N LEU A 79 2.82 -2.72 10.48
CA LEU A 79 2.13 -2.21 9.32
C LEU A 79 2.01 -3.34 8.29
N LEU A 80 0.78 -3.67 7.89
CA LEU A 80 0.55 -4.68 6.87
C LEU A 80 -0.01 -4.05 5.59
N ILE A 81 0.78 -4.11 4.53
CA ILE A 81 0.37 -3.68 3.21
C ILE A 81 -0.38 -4.82 2.55
N VAL A 82 -1.63 -4.57 2.16
CA VAL A 82 -2.47 -5.55 1.46
C VAL A 82 -2.30 -5.36 -0.05
N ALA A 83 -1.64 -6.32 -0.68
CA ALA A 83 -1.40 -6.36 -2.11
C ALA A 83 -2.26 -7.46 -2.78
N PRO A 84 -2.77 -7.18 -3.99
CA PRO A 84 -2.41 -6.08 -4.88
C PRO A 84 -3.18 -4.78 -4.63
N GLY A 85 -2.62 -3.68 -5.14
CA GLY A 85 -3.31 -2.40 -5.25
C GLY A 85 -2.64 -1.24 -4.52
N ALA A 86 -1.94 -1.51 -3.40
CA ALA A 86 -1.13 -0.51 -2.70
C ALA A 86 0.15 -0.08 -3.46
N GLY A 87 0.40 -0.64 -4.65
CA GLY A 87 1.53 -0.23 -5.48
C GLY A 87 2.90 -0.72 -5.01
N VAL A 88 2.99 -1.86 -4.30
CA VAL A 88 4.24 -2.41 -3.71
C VAL A 88 5.45 -2.35 -4.65
N LYS A 89 5.30 -2.71 -5.94
CA LYS A 89 6.41 -2.63 -6.91
C LYS A 89 6.84 -1.20 -7.26
N THR A 90 5.88 -0.26 -7.31
CA THR A 90 6.13 1.14 -7.69
C THR A 90 6.56 1.98 -6.49
N LEU A 91 6.01 1.70 -5.31
CA LEU A 91 6.25 2.40 -4.05
C LEU A 91 7.18 1.62 -3.11
N GLY A 92 7.82 0.55 -3.59
CA GLY A 92 8.59 -0.37 -2.77
C GLY A 92 9.73 0.30 -2.01
N ALA A 93 10.44 1.24 -2.63
CA ALA A 93 11.45 2.05 -1.95
C ALA A 93 10.87 2.86 -0.77
N ARG A 94 9.62 3.30 -0.88
CA ARG A 94 8.93 4.06 0.19
C ARG A 94 8.45 3.15 1.31
N PHE A 95 7.93 1.97 0.98
CA PHE A 95 7.60 0.99 2.01
C PHE A 95 8.84 0.45 2.74
N ARG A 96 9.98 0.30 2.05
CA ARG A 96 11.27 -0.01 2.69
C ARG A 96 11.75 1.12 3.58
N ALA A 97 11.68 2.37 3.11
CA ALA A 97 12.03 3.53 3.93
C ALA A 97 11.17 3.58 5.21
N LEU A 98 9.86 3.35 5.08
CA LEU A 98 8.95 3.25 6.21
C LEU A 98 9.31 2.10 7.15
N GLY A 99 9.72 0.93 6.63
CA GLY A 99 10.17 -0.21 7.45
C GLY A 99 11.57 -0.06 8.06
N ALA A 100 12.35 0.91 7.57
CA ALA A 100 13.62 1.31 8.14
C ALA A 100 13.44 2.37 9.23
N GLU A 101 12.29 3.06 9.27
CA GLU A 101 11.93 3.88 10.42
C GLU A 101 11.81 2.99 11.64
N PRO A 102 12.48 3.33 12.76
CA PRO A 102 12.42 2.53 13.98
C PRO A 102 10.99 2.20 14.43
N GLY A 103 10.03 3.10 14.12
CA GLY A 103 8.62 3.08 14.53
C GLY A 103 7.86 1.86 14.07
N PHE A 104 8.34 1.23 13.00
CA PHE A 104 7.51 0.38 12.17
C PHE A 104 8.18 -0.95 11.83
N GLN A 105 7.35 -1.98 11.82
CA GLN A 105 7.64 -3.24 11.15
C GLN A 105 6.70 -3.35 9.96
N VAL A 106 7.24 -3.26 8.74
CA VAL A 106 6.43 -3.30 7.52
C VAL A 106 6.44 -4.70 6.91
N GLU A 107 5.25 -5.25 6.75
CA GLU A 107 4.99 -6.53 6.09
C GLU A 107 4.08 -6.31 4.88
N VAL A 108 4.11 -7.24 3.93
CA VAL A 108 3.24 -7.26 2.76
C VAL A 108 2.49 -8.58 2.75
N ALA A 109 1.16 -8.51 2.73
CA ALA A 109 0.29 -9.64 2.45
C ALA A 109 -0.05 -9.65 0.97
N GLY A 110 0.36 -10.72 0.29
CA GLY A 110 0.05 -10.93 -1.12
C GLY A 110 0.89 -10.11 -2.11
N ARG A 111 0.50 -10.11 -3.39
CA ARG A 111 1.25 -9.51 -4.49
C ARG A 111 0.37 -9.12 -5.69
N LYS A 112 0.93 -8.28 -6.57
CA LYS A 112 0.42 -7.98 -7.91
C LYS A 112 0.75 -9.09 -8.90
N GLY A 113 -0.14 -9.28 -9.87
CA GLY A 113 0.17 -10.15 -11.00
C GLY A 113 0.07 -11.62 -10.65
N VAL A 114 -0.68 -11.99 -9.63
CA VAL A 114 -1.04 -13.37 -9.25
C VAL A 114 -2.48 -13.70 -9.68
N LEU A 115 -2.92 -14.95 -9.53
CA LEU A 115 -4.26 -15.34 -10.00
C LEU A 115 -5.37 -14.59 -9.28
N TYR A 116 -5.23 -14.29 -8.00
CA TYR A 116 -6.26 -13.55 -7.28
C TYR A 116 -6.25 -12.03 -7.57
N ASP A 117 -5.30 -11.51 -8.36
CA ASP A 117 -5.21 -10.09 -8.75
C ASP A 117 -6.25 -9.70 -9.82
N ARG A 118 -7.51 -10.05 -9.58
CA ARG A 118 -8.66 -9.87 -10.45
C ARG A 118 -9.87 -9.48 -9.61
N TYR A 119 -10.75 -8.66 -10.16
CA TYR A 119 -12.01 -8.33 -9.50
C TYR A 119 -12.90 -9.58 -9.38
N PRO A 120 -13.83 -9.62 -8.42
CA PRO A 120 -14.83 -10.69 -8.32
C PRO A 120 -15.72 -10.75 -9.56
N GLU A 121 -16.27 -11.93 -9.87
CA GLU A 121 -17.11 -12.19 -11.05
C GLU A 121 -18.30 -11.22 -11.23
N CYS A 122 -18.83 -10.67 -10.14
CA CYS A 122 -19.92 -9.69 -10.18
C CYS A 122 -19.50 -8.28 -10.63
N TRP A 123 -18.23 -8.06 -10.99
CA TRP A 123 -17.70 -6.79 -11.48
C TRP A 123 -17.44 -6.87 -12.98
N ASP A 124 -17.44 -5.71 -13.66
CA ASP A 124 -16.97 -5.62 -15.03
C ASP A 124 -15.51 -6.07 -15.11
N THR A 125 -15.20 -7.01 -16.01
CA THR A 125 -13.90 -7.71 -16.11
C THR A 125 -13.54 -8.61 -14.93
N GLY A 126 -14.51 -8.94 -14.09
CA GLY A 126 -14.39 -9.88 -12.99
C GLY A 126 -14.03 -11.30 -13.44
N ALA A 127 -13.56 -12.11 -12.50
CA ALA A 127 -13.28 -13.52 -12.72
C ALA A 127 -13.73 -14.38 -11.52
N GLY A 128 -14.00 -15.66 -11.77
CA GLY A 128 -14.19 -16.66 -10.73
C GLY A 128 -12.96 -16.81 -9.83
N ALA A 129 -13.13 -17.53 -8.72
CA ALA A 129 -12.04 -17.78 -7.78
C ALA A 129 -10.85 -18.51 -8.45
N PRO A 130 -9.59 -18.22 -8.05
CA PRO A 130 -9.21 -17.22 -7.04
C PRO A 130 -9.25 -15.78 -7.61
N ASN A 131 -9.75 -14.85 -6.79
CA ASN A 131 -9.87 -13.41 -7.06
C ASN A 131 -9.72 -12.59 -5.76
N LEU A 132 -9.82 -11.26 -5.83
CA LEU A 132 -9.63 -10.39 -4.67
C LEU A 132 -10.59 -10.65 -3.51
N ARG A 133 -11.80 -11.15 -3.78
CA ARG A 133 -12.76 -11.53 -2.73
C ARG A 133 -12.25 -12.74 -1.97
N THR A 134 -11.89 -13.83 -2.66
CA THR A 134 -11.38 -15.04 -1.98
C THR A 134 -10.07 -14.77 -1.26
N PHE A 135 -9.24 -13.86 -1.78
CA PHE A 135 -8.04 -13.38 -1.08
C PHE A 135 -8.38 -12.64 0.23
N GLY A 136 -9.37 -11.74 0.21
CA GLY A 136 -9.85 -11.09 1.43
C GLY A 136 -10.45 -12.06 2.45
N GLU A 137 -11.21 -13.06 1.98
CA GLU A 137 -11.74 -14.15 2.83
C GLU A 137 -10.61 -14.93 3.50
N ASP A 138 -9.54 -15.25 2.76
CA ASP A 138 -8.37 -15.93 3.31
C ASP A 138 -7.64 -15.08 4.36
N LEU A 139 -7.47 -13.77 4.14
CA LEU A 139 -6.88 -12.86 5.14
C LEU A 139 -7.67 -12.83 6.46
N VAL A 140 -9.01 -12.87 6.37
CA VAL A 140 -9.89 -12.91 7.54
C VAL A 140 -9.82 -14.29 8.22
N ARG A 141 -10.03 -15.36 7.45
CA ARG A 141 -10.04 -16.76 7.90
C ARG A 141 -8.73 -17.14 8.59
N MET A 142 -7.60 -16.72 8.04
CA MET A 142 -6.27 -16.99 8.59
C MET A 142 -5.91 -16.05 9.75
N GLY A 143 -6.73 -15.05 10.06
CA GLY A 143 -6.47 -14.10 11.15
C GLY A 143 -5.32 -13.14 10.88
N ILE A 144 -4.92 -12.94 9.62
CA ILE A 144 -3.75 -12.13 9.26
C ILE A 144 -3.91 -10.67 9.73
N HIS A 145 -5.13 -10.14 9.64
CA HIS A 145 -5.47 -8.81 10.15
C HIS A 145 -5.15 -8.59 11.63
N ARG A 146 -5.15 -9.65 12.46
CA ARG A 146 -4.87 -9.55 13.90
C ARG A 146 -3.40 -9.28 14.20
N ARG A 147 -2.52 -9.45 13.21
CA ARG A 147 -1.08 -9.19 13.32
C ARG A 147 -0.72 -7.72 13.13
N ALA A 148 -1.63 -6.95 12.53
CA ALA A 148 -1.38 -5.59 12.10
C ALA A 148 -1.97 -4.59 13.09
N ASP A 149 -1.17 -3.59 13.46
CA ASP A 149 -1.63 -2.40 14.16
C ASP A 149 -2.24 -1.39 13.19
N CYS A 150 -1.80 -1.42 11.92
CA CYS A 150 -2.37 -0.63 10.84
C CYS A 150 -2.30 -1.39 9.51
N LEU A 151 -3.37 -1.31 8.72
CA LEU A 151 -3.48 -1.89 7.39
C LEU A 151 -3.29 -0.81 6.32
N ILE A 152 -2.54 -1.12 5.27
CA ILE A 152 -2.34 -0.20 4.13
C ILE A 152 -2.92 -0.84 2.88
N PHE A 153 -3.93 -0.18 2.31
CA PHE A 153 -4.57 -0.61 1.07
C PHE A 153 -4.29 0.41 -0.04
N GLY A 154 -4.46 -0.03 -1.29
CA GLY A 154 -4.62 0.91 -2.39
C GLY A 154 -5.44 0.32 -3.52
N SER A 155 -5.98 1.19 -4.38
CA SER A 155 -6.68 0.81 -5.61
C SER A 155 -7.65 -0.37 -5.36
N ARG A 156 -7.49 -1.46 -6.11
CA ARG A 156 -8.23 -2.72 -6.01
C ARG A 156 -8.32 -3.33 -4.60
N GLY A 157 -7.25 -3.28 -3.82
CA GLY A 157 -7.27 -3.76 -2.42
C GLY A 157 -8.22 -2.95 -1.55
N GLY A 158 -8.23 -1.62 -1.71
CA GLY A 158 -9.18 -0.75 -1.01
C GLY A 158 -10.61 -0.88 -1.53
N GLN A 159 -10.80 -1.21 -2.81
CA GLN A 159 -12.11 -1.40 -3.43
C GLN A 159 -12.78 -2.72 -3.04
N VAL A 160 -12.01 -3.79 -2.85
CA VAL A 160 -12.58 -5.14 -2.64
C VAL A 160 -12.28 -5.67 -1.25
N VAL A 161 -11.01 -5.63 -0.83
CA VAL A 161 -10.56 -6.36 0.36
C VAL A 161 -10.98 -5.63 1.64
N LEU A 162 -10.78 -4.31 1.73
CA LEU A 162 -11.17 -3.56 2.92
C LEU A 162 -12.70 -3.61 3.20
N PRO A 163 -13.59 -3.37 2.21
CA PRO A 163 -15.03 -3.54 2.41
C PRO A 163 -15.44 -4.97 2.80
N LEU A 164 -14.76 -5.99 2.26
CA LEU A 164 -14.98 -7.38 2.67
C LEU A 164 -14.60 -7.58 4.14
N MET A 165 -13.45 -7.07 4.56
CA MET A 165 -13.01 -7.13 5.95
C MET A 165 -13.98 -6.39 6.88
N TRP A 166 -14.49 -5.21 6.51
CA TRP A 166 -15.52 -4.51 7.27
C TRP A 166 -16.81 -5.32 7.39
N SER A 167 -17.23 -5.99 6.31
CA SER A 167 -18.41 -6.85 6.34
C SER A 167 -18.24 -8.03 7.30
N ALA A 168 -17.04 -8.59 7.38
CA ALA A 168 -16.75 -9.77 8.20
C ALA A 168 -16.41 -9.44 9.66
N LEU A 169 -15.77 -8.29 9.92
CA LEU A 169 -15.16 -7.96 11.21
C LEU A 169 -15.71 -6.69 11.85
N GLY A 170 -16.40 -5.83 11.09
CA GLY A 170 -16.94 -4.56 11.60
C GLY A 170 -15.86 -3.66 12.18
N ASP A 171 -16.05 -3.25 13.43
CA ASP A 171 -15.15 -2.36 14.17
C ASP A 171 -13.82 -3.02 14.59
N GLU A 172 -13.68 -4.34 14.42
CA GLU A 172 -12.44 -5.06 14.77
C GLU A 172 -11.34 -4.93 13.71
N VAL A 173 -11.66 -4.42 12.52
CA VAL A 173 -10.66 -4.13 11.48
C VAL A 173 -9.66 -3.10 12.02
N PRO A 174 -8.34 -3.38 11.99
CA PRO A 174 -7.34 -2.41 12.40
C PRO A 174 -7.45 -1.08 11.65
N PRO A 175 -6.95 0.02 12.23
CA PRO A 175 -6.80 1.29 11.54
C PRO A 175 -6.24 1.12 10.13
N SER A 176 -6.82 1.83 9.16
CA SER A 176 -6.50 1.62 7.76
C SER A 176 -6.07 2.91 7.08
N VAL A 177 -4.94 2.87 6.37
CA VAL A 177 -4.54 3.89 5.40
C VAL A 177 -4.92 3.41 4.00
N VAL A 178 -5.66 4.23 3.25
CA VAL A 178 -6.14 3.86 1.91
C VAL A 178 -5.62 4.84 0.86
N VAL A 179 -4.75 4.35 0.00
CA VAL A 179 -4.23 5.11 -1.13
C VAL A 179 -5.20 5.00 -2.31
N ASN A 180 -5.67 6.17 -2.77
CA ASN A 180 -6.70 6.33 -3.80
C ASN A 180 -8.08 5.76 -3.46
N GLY A 181 -8.45 5.85 -2.18
CA GLY A 181 -9.85 5.92 -1.74
C GLY A 181 -10.79 4.81 -2.17
N GLY A 182 -10.28 3.63 -2.55
CA GLY A 182 -11.06 2.59 -3.20
C GLY A 182 -12.34 2.19 -2.45
N CYS A 183 -12.33 2.27 -1.12
CA CYS A 183 -13.46 1.91 -0.27
C CYS A 183 -14.59 2.96 -0.23
N ALA A 184 -14.35 4.18 -0.70
CA ALA A 184 -15.31 5.29 -0.71
C ALA A 184 -15.85 5.56 -2.13
N MET A 185 -16.00 4.50 -2.92
CA MET A 185 -16.54 4.54 -4.28
C MET A 185 -17.88 3.80 -4.34
N GLN A 186 -18.63 4.00 -5.42
CA GLN A 186 -19.82 3.20 -5.70
C GLN A 186 -19.40 1.86 -6.30
N LEU A 187 -19.21 0.87 -5.42
CA LEU A 187 -18.68 -0.45 -5.78
C LEU A 187 -19.81 -1.39 -6.23
N PRO A 188 -19.60 -2.25 -7.25
CA PRO A 188 -20.55 -3.29 -7.61
C PRO A 188 -20.80 -4.29 -6.47
N GLY A 189 -22.06 -4.70 -6.32
CA GLY A 189 -22.50 -5.68 -5.33
C GLY A 189 -23.23 -5.07 -4.13
N PRO A 190 -23.41 -5.84 -3.04
CA PRO A 190 -24.07 -5.35 -1.84
C PRO A 190 -23.33 -4.15 -1.24
N VAL A 191 -24.08 -3.13 -0.82
CA VAL A 191 -23.53 -1.98 -0.12
C VAL A 191 -22.94 -2.43 1.21
N VAL A 192 -21.62 -2.31 1.32
CA VAL A 192 -20.91 -2.53 2.59
C VAL A 192 -21.09 -1.30 3.47
N ARG A 193 -21.52 -1.52 4.72
CA ARG A 193 -21.63 -0.43 5.70
C ARG A 193 -20.25 -0.08 6.24
N TRP A 194 -19.94 1.21 6.27
CA TRP A 194 -18.78 1.74 6.97
C TRP A 194 -18.93 1.50 8.48
N PRO A 195 -18.01 0.80 9.17
CA PRO A 195 -18.15 0.54 10.59
C PRO A 195 -18.10 1.82 11.45
N HIS A 196 -18.73 1.78 12.61
CA HIS A 196 -18.93 2.98 13.44
C HIS A 196 -17.61 3.50 14.01
N ARG A 197 -16.70 2.59 14.34
CA ARG A 197 -15.40 2.88 14.96
C ARG A 197 -14.22 2.59 14.03
N ALA A 198 -14.49 2.29 12.76
CA ALA A 198 -13.42 2.10 11.79
C ALA A 198 -12.58 3.37 11.66
N VAL A 199 -11.29 3.26 11.98
CA VAL A 199 -10.32 4.33 11.75
C VAL A 199 -9.83 4.24 10.31
N THR A 200 -10.06 5.27 9.51
CA THR A 200 -9.64 5.27 8.10
C THR A 200 -9.04 6.62 7.70
N VAL A 201 -7.80 6.61 7.22
CA VAL A 201 -7.13 7.80 6.69
C VAL A 201 -6.86 7.58 5.20
N MET A 202 -7.42 8.42 4.33
CA MET A 202 -7.33 8.22 2.89
C MET A 202 -6.51 9.31 2.20
N LEU A 203 -5.88 8.95 1.09
CA LEU A 203 -5.24 9.88 0.16
C LEU A 203 -5.93 9.75 -1.20
N LEU A 204 -6.55 10.80 -1.71
CA LEU A 204 -7.41 10.81 -2.90
C LEU A 204 -6.81 11.68 -3.99
N GLY A 205 -6.70 11.13 -5.20
CA GLY A 205 -6.16 11.86 -6.34
C GLY A 205 -7.24 12.50 -7.19
N GLY A 206 -7.09 13.79 -7.49
CA GLY A 206 -7.96 14.48 -8.44
C GLY A 206 -7.81 13.97 -9.87
N GLN A 207 -6.64 13.48 -10.26
CA GLN A 207 -6.42 12.85 -11.56
C GLN A 207 -6.58 11.32 -11.53
N ASP A 208 -7.18 10.76 -10.48
CA ASP A 208 -7.53 9.34 -10.45
C ASP A 208 -8.64 9.06 -11.48
N PHE A 209 -8.41 8.13 -12.40
CA PHE A 209 -9.42 7.73 -13.39
C PHE A 209 -10.69 7.17 -12.76
N PHE A 210 -10.63 6.62 -11.53
CA PHE A 210 -11.83 6.18 -10.81
C PHE A 210 -12.73 7.34 -10.37
N ARG A 211 -12.23 8.58 -10.36
CA ARG A 211 -13.06 9.78 -10.20
C ARG A 211 -14.07 9.91 -11.33
N GLY A 212 -13.73 9.43 -12.53
CA GLY A 212 -14.53 9.63 -13.74
C GLY A 212 -14.73 11.13 -14.03
N ASN A 213 -15.92 11.49 -14.52
CA ASN A 213 -16.23 12.86 -14.94
C ASN A 213 -16.68 13.78 -13.80
N LEU A 214 -16.55 13.35 -12.55
CA LEU A 214 -16.93 14.17 -11.41
C LEU A 214 -15.98 15.36 -11.25
N SER A 215 -16.53 16.50 -10.85
CA SER A 215 -15.75 17.61 -10.28
C SER A 215 -15.12 17.19 -8.94
N ALA A 216 -14.12 17.94 -8.48
CA ALA A 216 -13.54 17.76 -7.14
C ALA A 216 -14.62 17.77 -6.05
N GLU A 217 -15.53 18.73 -6.11
CA GLU A 217 -16.55 18.92 -5.10
C GLU A 217 -17.53 17.75 -5.07
N GLU A 218 -18.01 17.31 -6.23
CA GLU A 218 -18.88 16.13 -6.33
C GLU A 218 -18.16 14.86 -5.86
N TYR A 219 -16.89 14.69 -6.21
CA TYR A 219 -16.11 13.54 -5.79
C TYR A 219 -15.89 13.49 -4.28
N MET A 220 -15.52 14.62 -3.67
CA MET A 220 -15.37 14.73 -2.22
C MET A 220 -16.70 14.55 -1.50
N MET A 221 -17.78 15.13 -2.02
CA MET A 221 -19.12 14.98 -1.44
C MET A 221 -19.60 13.52 -1.45
N ARG A 222 -19.44 12.83 -2.58
CA ARG A 222 -19.75 11.40 -2.69
C ARG A 222 -18.90 10.56 -1.73
N THR A 223 -17.60 10.86 -1.64
CA THR A 223 -16.70 10.21 -0.68
C THR A 223 -17.22 10.38 0.75
N CYS A 224 -17.63 11.59 1.15
CA CYS A 224 -18.20 11.85 2.47
C CYS A 224 -19.50 11.07 2.73
N GLN A 225 -20.34 10.88 1.71
CA GLN A 225 -21.61 10.13 1.82
C GLN A 225 -21.42 8.62 2.02
N CYS A 226 -20.27 8.07 1.61
CA CYS A 226 -19.94 6.66 1.86
C CYS A 226 -19.63 6.38 3.34
N VAL A 227 -19.22 7.40 4.10
CA VAL A 227 -18.87 7.27 5.52
C VAL A 227 -20.14 7.37 6.35
N GLY A 228 -20.35 6.40 7.25
CA GLY A 228 -21.50 6.39 8.14
C GLY A 228 -21.54 7.65 9.01
N PRO A 229 -22.72 8.26 9.25
CA PRO A 229 -22.83 9.54 9.96
C PRO A 229 -22.38 9.48 11.43
N SER A 230 -22.31 8.28 12.00
CA SER A 230 -21.82 8.03 13.36
C SER A 230 -20.30 7.84 13.45
N ASN A 231 -19.59 7.73 12.32
CA ASN A 231 -18.15 7.54 12.32
C ASN A 231 -17.45 8.89 12.57
N THR A 232 -16.63 8.95 13.62
CA THR A 232 -15.87 10.14 14.02
C THR A 232 -14.36 9.93 13.88
N THR A 233 -13.93 8.95 13.08
CA THR A 233 -12.55 8.48 12.99
C THR A 233 -12.07 8.33 11.55
N THR A 234 -12.62 9.12 10.64
CA THR A 234 -12.24 9.12 9.22
C THR A 234 -11.66 10.46 8.80
N ALA A 235 -10.57 10.43 8.04
CA ALA A 235 -10.02 11.59 7.33
C ALA A 235 -9.66 11.24 5.89
N PHE A 236 -9.62 12.26 5.04
CA PHE A 236 -9.01 12.14 3.74
C PHE A 236 -8.33 13.43 3.26
N PHE A 237 -7.22 13.24 2.57
CA PHE A 237 -6.56 14.28 1.77
C PHE A 237 -7.02 14.16 0.33
N TYR A 238 -7.61 15.21 -0.23
CA TYR A 238 -7.81 15.36 -1.66
C TYR A 238 -6.69 16.22 -2.25
N VAL A 239 -5.93 15.63 -3.18
CA VAL A 239 -4.82 16.29 -3.88
C VAL A 239 -5.16 16.37 -5.37
N PRO A 240 -5.54 17.54 -5.93
CA PRO A 240 -6.07 17.67 -7.28
C PRO A 240 -5.14 17.12 -8.38
N GLU A 241 -3.84 17.28 -8.23
CA GLU A 241 -2.84 16.87 -9.22
C GLU A 241 -2.39 15.42 -9.07
N MET A 242 -2.80 14.74 -8.00
CA MET A 242 -2.37 13.37 -7.74
C MET A 242 -3.10 12.41 -8.68
N LYS A 243 -2.32 11.54 -9.33
CA LYS A 243 -2.80 10.52 -10.27
C LYS A 243 -3.25 9.24 -9.54
N HIS A 244 -3.84 8.31 -10.29
CA HIS A 244 -4.18 6.98 -9.74
C HIS A 244 -2.98 6.19 -9.21
N MET A 245 -1.80 6.35 -9.80
CA MET A 245 -0.56 5.98 -9.13
C MET A 245 0.01 7.28 -8.58
N PRO A 246 -0.02 7.49 -7.25
CA PRO A 246 0.50 8.70 -6.67
C PRO A 246 1.95 8.95 -7.08
N GLN A 247 2.28 10.22 -7.26
CA GLN A 247 3.66 10.63 -7.47
C GLN A 247 4.48 10.25 -6.24
N ASP A 248 5.71 9.79 -6.49
CA ASP A 248 6.61 9.32 -5.44
C ASP A 248 6.85 10.38 -4.35
N ALA A 249 6.99 11.65 -4.72
CA ALA A 249 7.13 12.76 -3.79
C ALA A 249 5.92 12.94 -2.86
N VAL A 250 4.69 12.73 -3.38
CA VAL A 250 3.46 12.85 -2.58
C VAL A 250 3.39 11.75 -1.53
N ILE A 251 3.69 10.51 -1.91
CA ILE A 251 3.71 9.38 -0.96
C ILE A 251 4.83 9.54 0.06
N GLN A 252 6.03 9.93 -0.39
CA GLN A 252 7.16 10.22 0.51
C GLN A 252 6.80 11.28 1.55
N ALA A 253 6.07 12.32 1.14
CA ALA A 253 5.70 13.42 2.03
C ALA A 253 4.62 13.04 3.05
N THR A 254 3.78 12.04 2.78
CA THR A 254 2.54 11.82 3.53
C THR A 254 2.47 10.49 4.26
N LEU A 255 2.98 9.39 3.69
CA LEU A 255 2.63 8.04 4.14
C LEU A 255 2.91 7.78 5.63
N GLY A 256 4.08 8.18 6.13
CA GLY A 256 4.43 8.04 7.56
C GLY A 256 3.42 8.76 8.45
N CYS A 257 3.20 10.06 8.19
CA CYS A 257 2.23 10.87 8.94
C CYS A 257 0.80 10.30 8.88
N LEU A 258 0.36 9.76 7.73
CA LEU A 258 -0.98 9.15 7.62
C LEU A 258 -1.11 7.88 8.46
N VAL A 259 -0.04 7.07 8.52
CA VAL A 259 0.02 5.86 9.35
C VAL A 259 -0.01 6.24 10.84
N GLU A 260 0.80 7.21 11.25
CA GLU A 260 0.81 7.70 12.63
C GLU A 260 -0.55 8.27 13.04
N ALA A 261 -1.17 9.08 12.18
CA ALA A 261 -2.51 9.59 12.39
C ALA A 261 -3.52 8.45 12.60
N ALA A 262 -3.49 7.40 11.76
CA ALA A 262 -4.39 6.26 11.90
C ALA A 262 -4.14 5.48 13.22
N LEU A 263 -2.88 5.27 13.59
CA LEU A 263 -2.52 4.59 14.83
C LEU A 263 -2.97 5.38 16.06
N ASP A 264 -2.76 6.69 16.09
CA ASP A 264 -3.14 7.54 17.23
C ASP A 264 -4.64 7.80 17.32
N TRP A 265 -5.36 7.80 16.20
CA TRP A 265 -6.82 7.92 16.23
C TRP A 265 -7.47 6.75 16.96
N SER A 266 -6.91 5.54 16.80
CA SER A 266 -7.39 4.33 17.48
C SER A 266 -7.29 4.41 19.01
N LYS A 267 -6.40 5.28 19.51
CA LYS A 267 -6.19 5.55 20.94
C LYS A 267 -7.09 6.69 21.46
N GLY A 268 -7.89 7.32 20.61
CA GLY A 268 -8.85 8.37 20.98
C GLY A 268 -8.28 9.80 21.06
N GLY A 269 -7.04 10.04 20.61
CA GLY A 269 -6.37 11.33 20.75
C GLY A 269 -6.48 12.24 19.53
N LEU A 270 -7.58 13.01 19.38
CA LEU A 270 -7.76 13.91 18.22
C LEU A 270 -6.63 14.94 18.09
N THR A 271 -6.09 15.47 19.19
CA THR A 271 -4.96 16.42 19.15
C THR A 271 -3.71 15.81 18.50
N ALA A 272 -3.36 14.57 18.86
CA ALA A 272 -2.22 13.88 18.27
C ALA A 272 -2.47 13.57 16.79
N VAL A 273 -3.68 13.10 16.46
CA VAL A 273 -4.11 12.89 15.07
C VAL A 273 -3.93 14.17 14.23
N MET A 274 -4.45 15.30 14.71
CA MET A 274 -4.39 16.57 13.98
C MET A 274 -2.96 17.08 13.81
N LYS A 275 -2.06 16.77 14.75
CA LYS A 275 -0.64 17.07 14.60
C LYS A 275 -0.05 16.34 13.39
N HIS A 276 -0.24 15.02 13.28
CA HIS A 276 0.25 14.23 12.16
C HIS A 276 -0.41 14.62 10.82
N LEU A 277 -1.71 14.90 10.82
CA LEU A 277 -2.39 15.41 9.61
C LEU A 277 -1.83 16.78 9.19
N GLY A 278 -1.56 17.67 10.15
CA GLY A 278 -0.90 18.96 9.88
C GLY A 278 0.50 18.82 9.30
N GLU A 279 1.31 17.90 9.83
CA GLU A 279 2.65 17.59 9.30
C GLU A 279 2.58 17.10 7.84
N ALA A 280 1.60 16.25 7.51
CA ALA A 280 1.36 15.83 6.13
C ALA A 280 0.94 16.99 5.20
N GLN A 281 0.09 17.91 5.68
CA GLN A 281 -0.29 19.12 4.92
C GLN A 281 0.95 19.98 4.63
N GLU A 282 1.75 20.29 5.65
CA GLU A 282 2.96 21.09 5.54
C GLU A 282 4.00 20.45 4.59
N ALA A 283 4.13 19.12 4.66
CA ALA A 283 5.01 18.38 3.75
C ALA A 283 4.56 18.51 2.29
N LEU A 284 3.25 18.40 2.01
CA LEU A 284 2.68 18.61 0.67
C LEU A 284 2.87 20.04 0.18
N ILE A 285 2.61 21.05 1.01
CA ILE A 285 2.83 22.47 0.68
C ILE A 285 4.29 22.69 0.25
N ARG A 286 5.23 22.13 1.00
CA ARG A 286 6.67 22.29 0.76
C ARG A 286 7.11 21.74 -0.60
N ILE A 287 6.48 20.67 -1.06
CA ILE A 287 6.75 20.08 -2.39
C ILE A 287 5.86 20.68 -3.50
N GLY A 288 5.15 21.77 -3.20
CA GLY A 288 4.36 22.55 -4.17
C GLY A 288 2.96 22.01 -4.44
N PHE A 289 2.45 21.09 -3.63
CA PHE A 289 1.10 20.56 -3.76
C PHE A 289 0.13 21.30 -2.82
N GLY A 290 -1.11 21.45 -3.27
CA GLY A 290 -2.22 21.91 -2.45
C GLY A 290 -3.37 20.91 -2.46
N GLY A 291 -4.45 21.26 -1.76
CA GLY A 291 -5.61 20.39 -1.68
C GLY A 291 -6.55 20.71 -0.53
N VAL A 292 -7.30 19.69 -0.14
CA VAL A 292 -8.31 19.74 0.91
C VAL A 292 -8.11 18.55 1.84
N LEU A 293 -7.98 18.81 3.13
CA LEU A 293 -8.12 17.82 4.19
C LEU A 293 -9.56 17.87 4.70
N ARG A 294 -10.27 16.74 4.67
CA ARG A 294 -11.55 16.58 5.37
C ARG A 294 -11.44 15.53 6.44
N PHE A 295 -12.09 15.74 7.57
CA PHE A 295 -12.11 14.77 8.66
C PHE A 295 -13.40 14.84 9.47
N THR A 296 -13.80 13.72 10.03
CA THR A 296 -15.00 13.61 10.86
C THR A 296 -14.69 13.97 12.31
N THR A 297 -15.60 14.71 12.96
CA THR A 297 -15.63 14.95 14.41
C THR A 297 -17.01 14.60 14.95
N GLN A 298 -17.24 14.80 16.25
CA GLN A 298 -18.58 14.66 16.86
C GLN A 298 -19.62 15.62 16.25
N SER A 299 -19.18 16.74 15.66
CA SER A 299 -20.05 17.71 14.98
C SER A 299 -20.20 17.45 13.47
N GLY A 300 -19.68 16.33 12.97
CA GLY A 300 -19.70 15.97 11.56
C GLY A 300 -18.40 16.32 10.82
N TRP A 301 -18.48 16.52 9.52
CA TRP A 301 -17.31 16.79 8.67
C TRP A 301 -16.73 18.19 8.91
N GLN A 302 -15.42 18.26 9.08
CA GLN A 302 -14.61 19.46 9.08
C GLN A 302 -13.75 19.51 7.82
N GLU A 303 -13.42 20.71 7.35
CA GLU A 303 -12.61 20.93 6.15
C GLU A 303 -11.46 21.92 6.43
N GLN A 304 -10.28 21.61 5.92
CA GLN A 304 -9.12 22.49 5.90
C GLN A 304 -8.48 22.49 4.52
N ARG A 305 -8.39 23.66 3.90
CA ARG A 305 -7.69 23.85 2.63
C ARG A 305 -6.22 24.14 2.89
N PHE A 306 -5.35 23.60 2.05
CA PHE A 306 -3.90 23.79 2.18
C PHE A 306 -3.26 24.02 0.81
N GLY A 307 -2.12 24.73 0.81
CA GLY A 307 -1.30 24.97 -0.38
C GLY A 307 -2.00 25.70 -1.53
N PRO A 308 -1.34 25.76 -2.70
CA PRO A 308 -1.89 26.39 -3.90
C PRO A 308 -3.17 25.69 -4.35
N GLN A 309 -4.24 26.46 -4.56
CA GLN A 309 -5.49 25.92 -5.10
C GLN A 309 -5.39 25.89 -6.62
N VAL A 310 -5.32 24.69 -7.19
CA VAL A 310 -5.31 24.51 -8.64
C VAL A 310 -6.70 24.17 -9.16
N PRO A 311 -7.04 24.58 -10.39
CA PRO A 311 -8.25 24.11 -11.06
C PRO A 311 -8.25 22.61 -11.26
N ASP A 312 -9.45 22.03 -11.30
CA ASP A 312 -9.61 20.62 -11.64
C ASP A 312 -9.06 20.30 -13.02
N ARG A 313 -8.34 19.19 -13.09
CA ARG A 313 -7.90 18.58 -14.34
C ARG A 313 -8.74 17.34 -14.61
N PRO A 314 -8.99 16.98 -15.88
CA PRO A 314 -9.63 15.72 -16.18
C PRO A 314 -8.78 14.55 -15.65
N PRO A 315 -9.40 13.40 -15.33
CA PRO A 315 -8.64 12.24 -14.90
C PRO A 315 -7.63 11.79 -15.95
N ALA A 316 -6.48 11.29 -15.50
CA ALA A 316 -5.51 10.72 -16.42
C ALA A 316 -6.04 9.37 -16.95
N PRO A 317 -6.08 9.14 -18.28
CA PRO A 317 -6.57 7.87 -18.80
C PRO A 317 -5.70 6.71 -18.33
N LEU A 318 -6.31 5.53 -18.24
CA LEU A 318 -5.58 4.29 -18.00
C LEU A 318 -4.51 4.12 -19.07
N SER A 319 -3.25 3.92 -18.66
CA SER A 319 -2.20 3.53 -19.60
C SER A 319 -2.57 2.17 -20.20
N PRO A 320 -2.63 2.03 -21.53
CA PRO A 320 -2.91 0.76 -22.18
C PRO A 320 -1.98 -0.33 -21.64
N ARG A 321 -2.55 -1.44 -21.16
CA ARG A 321 -1.78 -2.62 -20.78
C ARG A 321 -1.96 -3.66 -21.86
N ALA A 322 -0.85 -4.22 -22.33
CA ALA A 322 -0.91 -5.39 -23.19
C ALA A 322 -1.66 -6.53 -22.46
N PRO A 323 -2.48 -7.33 -23.18
CA PRO A 323 -3.11 -8.50 -22.59
C PRO A 323 -2.04 -9.41 -22.00
N LYS A 324 -2.29 -9.88 -20.77
CA LYS A 324 -1.38 -10.83 -20.13
C LYS A 324 -1.54 -12.21 -20.77
N PRO A 325 -0.45 -12.98 -20.94
CA PRO A 325 -0.56 -14.36 -21.38
C PRO A 325 -1.39 -15.21 -20.38
N PRO A 326 -2.02 -16.31 -20.85
CA PRO A 326 -2.73 -17.24 -19.99
C PRO A 326 -1.78 -17.86 -18.95
N ARG A 327 -2.31 -18.14 -17.77
CA ARG A 327 -1.53 -18.53 -16.58
C ARG A 327 -1.88 -19.94 -16.14
N PRO A 328 -0.92 -20.74 -15.66
CA PRO A 328 -1.23 -22.03 -15.06
C PRO A 328 -2.10 -21.82 -13.81
N PRO A 329 -3.04 -22.75 -13.53
CA PRO A 329 -3.87 -22.68 -12.34
C PRO A 329 -3.01 -22.85 -11.08
N CYS A 330 -3.32 -22.08 -10.04
CA CYS A 330 -2.76 -22.20 -8.70
C CYS A 330 -3.87 -22.75 -7.80
N PRO A 331 -3.58 -23.75 -6.94
CA PRO A 331 -4.56 -24.27 -5.99
C PRO A 331 -5.11 -23.15 -5.08
N PRO A 332 -6.43 -23.12 -4.80
CA PRO A 332 -7.03 -22.21 -3.83
C PRO A 332 -6.38 -22.34 -2.42
N GLY A 333 -6.28 -21.24 -1.67
CA GLY A 333 -5.73 -21.20 -0.30
C GLY A 333 -4.25 -20.82 -0.21
N THR A 334 -3.48 -21.02 -1.27
CA THR A 334 -2.02 -20.73 -1.32
C THR A 334 -1.67 -19.23 -1.47
N ALA A 335 -2.69 -18.36 -1.52
CA ALA A 335 -2.59 -16.97 -2.00
C ALA A 335 -2.04 -15.97 -0.98
N VAL A 336 -2.01 -16.32 0.31
CA VAL A 336 -1.66 -15.35 1.37
C VAL A 336 -0.27 -15.64 1.92
N SER A 337 0.75 -15.18 1.21
CA SER A 337 2.08 -15.02 1.80
C SER A 337 2.17 -13.67 2.51
N VAL A 338 2.61 -13.68 3.78
CA VAL A 338 3.02 -12.47 4.49
C VAL A 338 4.53 -12.44 4.53
N LEU A 339 5.13 -11.43 3.92
CA LEU A 339 6.58 -11.28 3.81
C LEU A 339 7.02 -9.93 4.39
N PRO A 340 8.20 -9.86 5.04
CA PRO A 340 8.85 -8.58 5.31
C PRO A 340 8.98 -7.75 4.01
N VAL A 341 8.81 -6.43 4.12
CA VAL A 341 8.82 -5.53 2.95
C VAL A 341 10.07 -5.65 2.09
N ASP A 342 11.24 -5.88 2.68
CA ASP A 342 12.49 -6.01 1.93
C ASP A 342 12.43 -7.17 0.94
N LEU A 343 11.94 -8.34 1.40
CA LEU A 343 11.76 -9.52 0.58
C LEU A 343 10.64 -9.33 -0.45
N ALA A 344 9.53 -8.71 -0.04
CA ALA A 344 8.36 -8.49 -0.91
C ALA A 344 8.65 -7.51 -2.04
N VAL A 345 9.63 -6.61 -1.90
CA VAL A 345 10.01 -5.64 -2.95
C VAL A 345 11.14 -6.18 -3.84
N GLU A 346 11.99 -7.09 -3.36
CA GLU A 346 13.03 -7.74 -4.20
C GLU A 346 12.47 -8.75 -5.21
N ASP A 347 11.29 -9.31 -4.92
CA ASP A 347 10.29 -9.86 -5.84
C ASP A 347 10.77 -10.51 -7.16
N SER A 348 11.81 -11.35 -7.08
CA SER A 348 12.35 -12.09 -8.23
C SER A 348 11.83 -13.53 -8.27
N PRO A 349 11.70 -14.15 -9.46
CA PRO A 349 11.35 -15.57 -9.57
C PRO A 349 12.23 -16.46 -8.70
N GLU A 350 13.54 -16.20 -8.69
CA GLU A 350 14.54 -16.96 -7.94
C GLU A 350 14.35 -16.80 -6.43
N SER A 351 13.99 -15.61 -5.97
CA SER A 351 13.71 -15.35 -4.56
C SER A 351 12.54 -16.18 -4.07
N HIS A 352 11.46 -16.23 -4.85
CA HIS A 352 10.29 -17.06 -4.55
C HIS A 352 10.59 -18.57 -4.60
N GLN A 353 11.30 -19.03 -5.63
CA GLN A 353 11.72 -20.44 -5.74
C GLN A 353 12.56 -20.87 -4.53
N ARG A 354 13.48 -20.00 -4.08
CA ARG A 354 14.30 -20.23 -2.88
C ARG A 354 13.45 -20.31 -1.61
N LEU A 355 12.47 -19.41 -1.43
CA LEU A 355 11.54 -19.46 -0.29
C LEU A 355 10.71 -20.75 -0.31
N ALA A 356 10.22 -21.16 -1.48
CA ALA A 356 9.50 -22.43 -1.65
C ALA A 356 10.35 -23.65 -1.29
N ALA A 357 11.59 -23.69 -1.78
CA ALA A 357 12.53 -24.77 -1.49
C ALA A 357 12.83 -24.85 0.02
N GLN A 358 13.07 -23.71 0.67
CA GLN A 358 13.31 -23.67 2.11
C GLN A 358 12.08 -24.13 2.91
N ALA A 359 10.88 -23.72 2.51
CA ALA A 359 9.63 -24.16 3.14
C ALA A 359 9.42 -25.67 3.06
N ARG A 360 9.72 -26.27 1.91
CA ARG A 360 9.70 -27.73 1.74
C ARG A 360 10.75 -28.43 2.59
N GLN A 361 11.96 -27.88 2.69
CA GLN A 361 13.01 -28.41 3.57
C GLN A 361 12.58 -28.40 5.04
N LEU A 362 12.00 -27.29 5.52
CA LEU A 362 11.47 -27.19 6.88
C LEU A 362 10.31 -28.14 7.12
N ALA A 363 9.38 -28.28 6.15
CA ALA A 363 8.29 -29.24 6.22
C ALA A 363 8.79 -30.69 6.30
N ALA A 364 9.85 -31.03 5.56
CA ALA A 364 10.46 -32.35 5.54
C ALA A 364 11.22 -32.68 6.82
N ALA A 365 11.83 -31.68 7.47
CA ALA A 365 12.53 -31.84 8.74
C ALA A 365 11.58 -32.08 9.93
N ARG A 366 10.26 -31.84 9.76
CA ARG A 366 9.27 -32.04 10.83
C ARG A 366 8.79 -33.49 10.88
N PRO A 367 8.73 -34.11 12.07
CA PRO A 367 8.30 -35.49 12.23
C PRO A 367 6.84 -35.68 11.79
N ILE A 368 6.56 -36.82 11.15
CA ILE A 368 5.21 -37.15 10.67
C ILE A 368 4.38 -37.61 11.88
N SER A 369 3.61 -36.70 12.48
CA SER A 369 2.62 -37.09 13.49
C SER A 369 1.45 -37.85 12.83
N SER A 370 0.94 -38.88 13.49
CA SER A 370 -0.26 -39.62 13.10
C SER A 370 -1.53 -38.75 13.05
N SER A 371 -1.54 -37.60 13.74
CA SER A 371 -2.66 -36.66 13.77
C SER A 371 -2.63 -35.59 12.67
N GLY A 372 -1.66 -35.65 11.75
CA GLY A 372 -1.34 -34.54 10.85
C GLY A 372 -0.63 -33.40 11.60
N ASP A 373 0.41 -32.85 10.99
CA ASP A 373 1.09 -31.65 11.50
C ASP A 373 0.55 -30.41 10.75
N PRO A 374 -0.29 -29.57 11.39
CA PRO A 374 -0.87 -28.40 10.74
C PRO A 374 0.19 -27.38 10.31
N VAL A 375 1.34 -27.33 11.01
CA VAL A 375 2.46 -26.47 10.62
C VAL A 375 3.11 -27.01 9.35
N ARG A 376 3.33 -28.32 9.26
CA ARG A 376 3.85 -28.95 8.03
C ARG A 376 2.93 -28.70 6.84
N SER A 377 1.61 -28.83 7.02
CA SER A 377 0.64 -28.54 5.94
C SER A 377 0.74 -27.09 5.47
N ARG A 378 0.81 -26.12 6.40
CA ARG A 378 0.97 -24.70 6.07
C ARG A 378 2.30 -24.38 5.37
N LEU A 379 3.38 -25.04 5.75
CA LEU A 379 4.69 -24.87 5.10
C LEU A 379 4.65 -25.36 3.65
N LEU A 380 3.97 -26.48 3.38
CA LEU A 380 3.78 -26.98 2.01
C LEU A 380 2.85 -26.07 1.20
N GLU A 381 1.75 -25.60 1.78
CA GLU A 381 0.83 -24.62 1.18
C GLU A 381 1.56 -23.31 0.85
N PHE A 382 2.38 -22.80 1.77
CA PHE A 382 3.24 -21.64 1.54
C PHE A 382 4.25 -21.89 0.41
N ALA A 383 4.87 -23.07 0.37
CA ALA A 383 5.82 -23.40 -0.69
C ALA A 383 5.17 -23.40 -2.07
N ASP A 384 3.97 -23.97 -2.19
CA ASP A 384 3.22 -24.02 -3.45
C ASP A 384 2.74 -22.61 -3.85
N GLY A 385 2.33 -21.79 -2.87
CA GLY A 385 2.07 -20.36 -3.07
C GLY A 385 3.28 -19.61 -3.61
N GLN A 386 4.45 -19.79 -3.00
CA GLN A 386 5.70 -19.17 -3.46
C GLN A 386 6.10 -19.65 -4.86
N LEU A 387 5.85 -20.91 -5.25
CA LEU A 387 6.11 -21.33 -6.64
C LEU A 387 5.18 -20.65 -7.65
N ALA A 388 3.91 -20.48 -7.29
CA ALA A 388 2.98 -19.72 -8.13
C ALA A 388 3.38 -18.24 -8.23
N GLU A 389 3.89 -17.68 -7.15
CA GLU A 389 4.48 -16.34 -7.12
C GLU A 389 5.74 -16.25 -8.00
N ALA A 390 6.63 -17.25 -7.99
CA ALA A 390 7.80 -17.25 -8.86
C ALA A 390 7.41 -17.10 -10.34
N TRP A 391 6.39 -17.84 -10.77
CA TRP A 391 5.87 -17.77 -12.13
C TRP A 391 5.24 -16.41 -12.45
N ALA A 392 4.48 -15.84 -11.50
CA ALA A 392 3.95 -14.48 -11.63
C ALA A 392 5.06 -13.42 -11.75
N ALA A 393 6.22 -13.65 -11.12
CA ALA A 393 7.37 -12.77 -11.20
C ALA A 393 8.03 -12.77 -12.59
N GLU A 394 8.08 -13.92 -13.26
CA GLU A 394 8.65 -14.06 -14.60
C GLU A 394 7.89 -13.22 -15.64
N ASP A 395 6.56 -13.17 -15.52
CA ASP A 395 5.68 -12.33 -16.34
C ASP A 395 5.98 -10.83 -16.18
N ASP A 396 6.35 -10.45 -14.97
CA ASP A 396 6.48 -9.08 -14.49
C ASP A 396 7.93 -8.56 -14.59
N ALA A 397 8.89 -9.47 -14.77
CA ALA A 397 10.26 -9.14 -15.10
C ALA A 397 10.28 -8.36 -16.41
N PRO A 398 11.09 -7.28 -16.52
CA PRO A 398 11.24 -6.59 -17.79
C PRO A 398 11.74 -7.61 -18.80
N LYS A 399 10.86 -8.08 -19.69
CA LYS A 399 11.27 -8.84 -20.87
C LYS A 399 12.32 -7.97 -21.51
N SER A 400 13.57 -8.44 -21.55
CA SER A 400 14.64 -7.75 -22.25
C SER A 400 14.06 -7.39 -23.60
N GLN A 401 13.74 -6.11 -23.79
CA GLN A 401 13.23 -5.69 -25.08
C GLN A 401 14.34 -6.10 -26.04
N PRO A 402 14.04 -6.88 -27.10
CA PRO A 402 15.05 -7.12 -28.12
C PRO A 402 15.60 -5.75 -28.46
N ALA A 403 16.93 -5.59 -28.32
CA ALA A 403 17.61 -4.31 -28.47
C ALA A 403 16.95 -3.57 -29.63
N PRO A 404 16.51 -2.32 -29.44
CA PRO A 404 15.69 -1.62 -30.42
C PRO A 404 16.31 -1.86 -31.78
N LYS A 405 15.61 -2.61 -32.66
CA LYS A 405 16.11 -2.93 -34.00
C LYS A 405 16.57 -1.60 -34.54
N ALA A 406 17.88 -1.48 -34.79
CA ALA A 406 18.51 -0.22 -35.17
C ALA A 406 17.60 0.42 -36.22
N VAL A 407 16.90 1.49 -35.82
CA VAL A 407 16.03 2.20 -36.73
C VAL A 407 17.00 2.73 -37.76
N MET A 408 16.99 2.14 -38.97
CA MET A 408 17.78 2.65 -40.07
C MET A 408 17.51 4.15 -40.12
N PRO A 409 18.56 5.00 -40.11
CA PRO A 409 18.36 6.44 -40.09
C PRO A 409 17.42 6.78 -41.24
N GLN A 410 16.20 7.20 -40.90
CA GLN A 410 15.33 7.82 -41.88
C GLN A 410 16.15 8.98 -42.43
N ARG A 411 16.50 8.89 -43.72
CA ARG A 411 17.09 9.98 -44.48
C ARG A 411 16.30 11.23 -44.12
N MET A 412 16.93 12.15 -43.40
CA MET A 412 16.36 13.48 -43.18
C MET A 412 16.06 14.02 -44.57
N VAL A 413 14.78 14.19 -44.89
CA VAL A 413 14.36 15.02 -46.01
C VAL A 413 14.77 16.43 -45.62
N GLY A 414 15.90 16.89 -46.15
CA GLY A 414 16.41 18.23 -45.92
C GLY A 414 15.33 19.24 -46.33
N TYR A 415 14.97 20.13 -45.41
CA TYR A 415 14.20 21.30 -45.77
C TYR A 415 15.00 22.13 -46.78
N PRO A 416 14.40 22.62 -47.87
CA PRO A 416 15.09 23.50 -48.80
C PRO A 416 15.53 24.79 -48.08
N PRO A 417 16.76 25.27 -48.32
CA PRO A 417 17.23 26.52 -47.75
C PRO A 417 16.37 27.68 -48.27
N GLY A 418 15.70 28.42 -47.39
CA GLY A 418 14.94 29.62 -47.77
C GLY A 418 13.71 29.98 -46.92
N ALA A 419 13.32 29.18 -45.92
CA ALA A 419 12.19 29.53 -45.04
C ALA A 419 12.61 30.60 -44.00
N GLY A 420 12.43 31.88 -44.34
CA GLY A 420 12.60 32.99 -43.41
C GLY A 420 11.37 33.17 -42.51
N ILE A 421 11.58 33.23 -41.20
CA ILE A 421 10.55 33.64 -40.22
C ILE A 421 10.70 35.16 -40.05
N SER A 422 9.75 35.95 -40.56
CA SER A 422 9.68 37.38 -40.21
C SER A 422 8.75 37.55 -39.00
N VAL A 423 9.21 38.33 -38.03
CA VAL A 423 8.46 38.64 -36.80
C VAL A 423 8.02 40.09 -36.90
N ASP A 424 6.75 40.31 -37.26
CA ASP A 424 6.10 41.61 -37.17
C ASP A 424 5.70 41.87 -35.71
N ARG A 425 6.22 42.93 -35.10
CA ARG A 425 6.02 43.29 -33.69
C ARG A 425 4.60 43.79 -33.37
N SER A 426 3.71 43.89 -34.36
CA SER A 426 2.35 44.36 -34.16
C SER A 426 1.28 43.24 -34.08
N GLN A 427 1.64 41.96 -34.24
CA GLN A 427 0.67 40.85 -34.22
C GLN A 427 1.06 39.70 -33.29
N THR A 428 0.08 39.19 -32.55
CA THR A 428 0.25 38.22 -31.45
C THR A 428 0.49 36.76 -31.87
N ARG A 429 0.68 36.45 -33.16
CA ARG A 429 1.09 35.09 -33.62
C ARG A 429 1.97 35.12 -34.87
N PRO A 430 3.06 34.33 -34.91
CA PRO A 430 3.92 34.23 -36.09
C PRO A 430 3.20 33.48 -37.23
N ARG A 431 3.36 33.98 -38.46
CA ARG A 431 2.78 33.40 -39.68
C ARG A 431 3.91 32.80 -40.52
N ILE A 432 3.87 31.50 -40.77
CA ILE A 432 4.82 30.81 -41.65
C ILE A 432 4.29 30.90 -43.08
N THR A 433 5.04 31.55 -43.97
CA THR A 433 4.73 31.61 -45.41
C THR A 433 5.67 30.72 -46.21
N TYR A 434 5.10 29.85 -47.03
CA TYR A 434 5.84 29.02 -47.99
C TYR A 434 5.80 29.67 -49.38
N PRO A 435 6.91 29.70 -50.13
CA PRO A 435 6.90 30.20 -51.50
C PRO A 435 6.24 29.17 -52.41
N GLY A 436 5.15 29.55 -53.11
CA GLY A 436 4.63 28.78 -54.25
C GLY A 436 3.16 28.35 -54.25
N ALA A 437 2.31 28.82 -53.34
CA ALA A 437 0.88 28.50 -53.40
C ALA A 437 0.10 29.52 -54.26
N THR A 438 0.03 29.30 -55.57
CA THR A 438 -0.95 29.95 -56.45
C THR A 438 -2.35 29.43 -56.12
N GLN A 439 -3.17 30.26 -55.47
CA GLN A 439 -4.59 29.98 -55.27
C GLN A 439 -5.33 30.10 -56.61
N ARG A 440 -5.99 29.02 -57.05
CA ARG A 440 -7.04 29.09 -58.08
C ARG A 440 -8.35 29.55 -57.43
N PRO A 441 -9.11 30.47 -58.04
CA PRO A 441 -10.41 30.86 -57.53
C PRO A 441 -11.46 29.78 -57.82
N LEU A 442 -12.24 29.41 -56.81
CA LEU A 442 -13.49 28.68 -56.96
C LEU A 442 -14.55 29.63 -57.54
N GLN A 443 -15.03 29.32 -58.75
CA GLN A 443 -16.25 29.92 -59.29
C GLN A 443 -17.48 29.25 -58.66
N ARG A 444 -18.54 30.05 -58.50
CA ARG A 444 -19.83 29.70 -57.89
C ARG A 444 -20.66 28.73 -58.71
#